data_AF-A0AAE3LV80-F1
#
_entry.id   AF-A0AAE3LV80-F1
#
_cell.length_a   1.000
_cell.length_b   1.000
_cell.length_c   1.000
_cell.angle_alpha   90.00
_cell.angle_beta   90.00
_cell.angle_gamma   90.00
#
_symmetry.space_group_name_H-M   'P 1'
#
loop_
_entity.id
_entity.type
_entity.pdbx_description
1 polymer ?
#
loop_
_entity_poly.entity_id
_entity_poly.type
_entity_poly.pdbx_seq_one_letter_code
_entity_poly.pdbx_strand_id
1 'polypeptide(L)'
;MSTSSILIKRVAVLLAAAVCLGMVFWVGSKLLEPTNVPPPLPPKSLVSFQGDTAVLENPLFKTLQTFVTGEVVLGPVGNGFPFGASVEGDASSTTATDIRLQLATFESVPVGDGYVVKDLIRGRTGKVVALLYRPEGDGVTYDIRTYAWNEMTIFASWRADAGAGSRVAGIAEDSSGSIWMLNERGGVGRVKQGESPTWLGVQTGLTGSKLRIAIDTADQVWISDGMTVAVGSESSFTPVDLYAGLSEGEREKLTNQLALLPPSIKPMPQGAGLDGLVRAALQPEDFFQLADGRLALTTGYGVMRFPLSQTNRIEWIDTLDSLALPLAVATNGDVWALRYTDEMLMRLRGSESSGFRPGSSPKDARTNPDLFTSAGSRFFAFDYAATSTFLWSTDGTVWGNQIVAASGTMPNDTARKIVSDRFGGIWAILNQGGLMRIFEGAKIE
;
A
#
# COMPACT_ATOMS: atom_id res chain seq x y z
N MET A 1 -61.46 -13.94 -50.55
CA MET A 1 -60.91 -12.91 -49.65
C MET A 1 -59.75 -13.51 -48.85
N SER A 2 -58.65 -12.76 -48.71
CA SER A 2 -57.48 -13.00 -47.84
C SER A 2 -56.39 -14.02 -48.26
N THR A 3 -55.87 -13.96 -49.49
CA THR A 3 -54.56 -14.55 -49.84
C THR A 3 -53.39 -13.55 -49.78
N SER A 4 -53.65 -12.23 -49.85
CA SER A 4 -52.60 -11.20 -49.78
C SER A 4 -51.91 -11.05 -48.41
N SER A 5 -52.49 -11.60 -47.33
CA SER A 5 -51.96 -11.47 -45.96
C SER A 5 -50.71 -12.33 -45.70
N ILE A 6 -50.61 -13.51 -46.35
CA ILE A 6 -49.51 -14.46 -46.09
C ILE A 6 -48.22 -14.01 -46.77
N LEU A 7 -48.31 -13.42 -47.96
CA LEU A 7 -47.13 -12.95 -48.70
C LEU A 7 -46.45 -11.80 -47.95
N ILE A 8 -47.22 -10.84 -47.44
CA ILE A 8 -46.71 -9.69 -46.69
C ILE A 8 -45.99 -10.13 -45.40
N LYS A 9 -46.55 -11.12 -44.68
CA LYS A 9 -45.90 -11.67 -43.47
C LYS A 9 -44.58 -12.37 -43.79
N ARG A 10 -44.48 -13.11 -44.89
CA ARG A 10 -43.23 -13.77 -45.30
C ARG A 10 -42.15 -12.76 -45.68
N VAL A 11 -42.52 -11.69 -46.39
CA VAL A 11 -41.60 -10.61 -46.75
C VAL A 11 -41.10 -9.87 -45.50
N ALA A 12 -41.98 -9.59 -44.53
CA ALA A 12 -41.59 -8.95 -43.27
C ALA A 12 -40.58 -9.79 -42.46
N VAL A 13 -40.78 -11.12 -42.39
CA VAL A 13 -39.85 -12.02 -41.70
C VAL A 13 -38.48 -12.08 -42.39
N LEU A 14 -38.45 -12.11 -43.72
CA LEU A 14 -37.19 -12.11 -44.48
C LEU A 14 -36.41 -10.80 -44.31
N LEU A 15 -37.11 -9.65 -44.29
CA LEU A 15 -36.48 -8.35 -44.03
C LEU A 15 -35.91 -8.27 -42.61
N ALA A 16 -36.64 -8.76 -41.60
CA ALA A 16 -36.14 -8.79 -40.22
C ALA A 16 -34.89 -9.67 -40.09
N ALA A 17 -34.88 -10.84 -40.74
CA ALA A 17 -33.71 -11.73 -40.74
C ALA A 17 -32.48 -11.08 -41.39
N ALA A 18 -32.67 -10.37 -42.51
CA ALA A 18 -31.58 -9.65 -43.18
C ALA A 18 -30.99 -8.52 -42.32
N VAL A 19 -31.85 -7.78 -41.60
CA VAL A 19 -31.41 -6.73 -40.67
C VAL A 19 -30.60 -7.32 -39.51
N CYS A 20 -31.03 -8.44 -38.92
CA CYS A 20 -30.28 -9.12 -37.87
C CYS A 20 -28.92 -9.61 -38.37
N LEU A 21 -28.85 -10.19 -39.56
CA LEU A 21 -27.59 -10.63 -40.18
C LEU A 21 -26.63 -9.46 -40.44
N GLY A 22 -27.15 -8.32 -40.90
CA GLY A 22 -26.38 -7.09 -41.07
C GLY A 22 -25.80 -6.58 -39.74
N MET A 23 -26.57 -6.61 -38.65
CA MET A 23 -26.07 -6.21 -37.33
C MET A 23 -24.98 -7.15 -36.81
N VAL A 24 -25.14 -8.47 -36.96
CA VAL A 24 -24.11 -9.44 -36.56
C VAL A 24 -22.80 -9.20 -37.34
N PHE A 25 -22.90 -8.94 -38.64
CA PHE A 25 -21.74 -8.66 -39.47
C PHE A 25 -21.06 -7.34 -39.07
N TRP A 26 -21.85 -6.30 -38.75
CA TRP A 26 -21.33 -5.01 -38.31
C TRP A 26 -20.65 -5.08 -36.93
N VAL A 27 -21.20 -5.83 -35.98
CA VAL A 27 -20.56 -6.06 -34.68
C VAL A 27 -19.29 -6.91 -34.84
N GLY A 28 -19.34 -7.95 -35.68
CA GLY A 28 -18.18 -8.78 -35.99
C GLY A 28 -17.03 -8.00 -36.63
N SER A 29 -17.34 -7.09 -37.56
CA SER A 29 -16.30 -6.24 -38.19
C SER A 29 -15.68 -5.26 -37.20
N LYS A 30 -16.45 -4.74 -36.24
CA LYS A 30 -15.93 -3.88 -35.16
C LYS A 30 -15.06 -4.62 -34.14
N LEU A 31 -15.34 -5.90 -33.88
CA LEU A 31 -14.51 -6.74 -33.01
C LEU A 31 -13.21 -7.21 -33.69
N LEU A 32 -13.20 -7.23 -35.03
CA LEU A 32 -12.06 -7.66 -35.84
C LEU A 32 -11.23 -6.49 -36.39
N GLU A 33 -11.60 -5.24 -36.09
CA GLU A 33 -10.73 -4.10 -36.38
C GLU A 33 -9.42 -4.30 -35.60
N PRO A 34 -8.27 -4.46 -36.29
CA PRO A 34 -6.99 -4.63 -35.62
C PRO A 34 -6.77 -3.39 -34.78
N THR A 35 -6.81 -3.56 -33.46
CA THR A 35 -6.37 -2.52 -32.54
C THR A 35 -4.95 -2.16 -32.95
N ASN A 36 -4.72 -0.88 -33.26
CA ASN A 36 -3.38 -0.34 -33.41
C ASN A 36 -2.68 -0.56 -32.06
N VAL A 37 -2.03 -1.71 -31.92
CA VAL A 37 -1.13 -1.96 -30.80
C VAL A 37 0.05 -1.04 -31.07
N PRO A 38 0.25 0.02 -30.26
CA PRO A 38 1.43 0.85 -30.41
C PRO A 38 2.65 -0.08 -30.35
N PRO A 39 3.72 0.21 -31.11
CA PRO A 39 4.93 -0.60 -31.05
C PRO A 39 5.33 -0.75 -29.57
N PRO A 40 5.79 -1.94 -29.15
CA PRO A 40 6.25 -2.13 -27.79
C PRO A 40 7.25 -1.01 -27.47
N LEU A 41 7.00 -0.31 -26.35
CA LEU A 41 7.95 0.68 -25.86
C LEU A 41 9.34 0.02 -25.84
N PRO A 42 10.38 0.68 -26.38
CA PRO A 42 11.72 0.11 -26.35
C PRO A 42 12.03 -0.31 -24.91
N PRO A 43 12.66 -1.48 -24.69
CA PRO A 43 13.06 -1.88 -23.35
C PRO A 43 13.83 -0.71 -22.74
N LYS A 44 13.31 -0.16 -21.63
CA LYS A 44 13.97 0.92 -20.91
C LYS A 44 15.34 0.39 -20.56
N SER A 45 16.35 0.86 -21.30
CA SER A 45 17.73 0.51 -21.03
C SER A 45 18.01 0.94 -19.60
N LEU A 46 18.43 0.00 -18.78
CA LEU A 46 19.03 0.28 -17.49
C LEU A 46 20.28 1.12 -17.80
N VAL A 47 20.20 2.44 -17.62
CA VAL A 47 21.36 3.31 -17.74
C VAL A 47 22.17 3.14 -16.47
N SER A 48 23.08 2.16 -16.49
CA SER A 48 24.13 2.02 -15.49
C SER A 48 25.15 3.12 -15.73
N PHE A 49 25.25 4.08 -14.81
CA PHE A 49 26.30 5.08 -14.83
C PHE A 49 27.59 4.46 -14.27
N GLN A 50 28.61 4.33 -15.12
CA GLN A 50 29.99 4.20 -14.62
C GLN A 50 30.40 5.58 -14.08
N GLY A 51 30.57 5.71 -12.76
CA GLY A 51 31.34 6.80 -12.17
C GLY A 51 32.75 6.70 -12.75
N ASP A 52 33.28 7.71 -13.43
CA ASP A 52 33.62 9.00 -12.82
C ASP A 52 33.43 10.20 -13.77
N THR A 53 32.85 10.01 -14.96
CA THR A 53 32.77 11.06 -16.01
C THR A 53 31.42 11.19 -16.70
N ALA A 54 30.61 10.14 -16.75
CA ALA A 54 29.39 10.12 -17.57
C ALA A 54 28.24 10.99 -17.02
N VAL A 55 28.20 11.24 -15.71
CA VAL A 55 27.12 12.05 -15.08
C VAL A 55 27.25 13.52 -15.46
N LEU A 56 28.47 14.07 -15.48
CA LEU A 56 28.72 15.48 -15.81
C LEU A 56 28.41 15.81 -17.29
N GLU A 57 28.57 14.83 -18.18
CA GLU A 57 28.25 15.00 -19.60
C GLU A 57 26.77 14.79 -19.92
N ASN A 58 25.99 14.26 -18.97
CA ASN A 58 24.58 13.99 -19.19
C ASN A 58 23.82 15.31 -19.41
N PRO A 59 23.06 15.46 -20.52
CA PRO A 59 22.30 16.67 -20.80
C PRO A 59 21.35 17.07 -19.67
N LEU A 60 20.77 16.08 -18.99
CA LEU A 60 19.85 16.26 -17.87
C LEU A 60 20.57 16.81 -16.63
N PHE A 61 21.81 16.35 -16.38
CA PHE A 61 22.66 16.89 -15.31
C PHE A 61 23.09 18.33 -15.60
N LYS A 62 23.45 18.64 -16.85
CA LYS A 62 23.76 20.03 -17.29
C LYS A 62 22.54 20.96 -17.14
N THR A 63 21.34 20.46 -17.42
CA THR A 63 20.09 21.22 -17.19
C THR A 63 19.87 21.46 -15.70
N LEU A 64 20.07 20.46 -14.83
CA LEU A 64 19.90 20.60 -13.39
C LEU A 64 20.94 21.56 -12.76
N GLN A 65 22.18 21.60 -13.26
CA GLN A 65 23.20 22.55 -12.81
C GLN A 65 22.76 24.01 -12.91
N THR A 66 21.94 24.36 -13.90
CA THR A 66 21.44 25.74 -14.04
C THR A 66 20.43 26.15 -12.96
N PHE A 67 19.90 25.20 -12.18
CA PHE A 67 18.94 25.44 -11.11
C PHE A 67 19.57 25.38 -9.70
N VAL A 68 20.85 25.03 -9.58
CA VAL A 68 21.54 24.92 -8.29
C VAL A 68 22.49 26.10 -8.13
N THR A 69 22.23 26.97 -7.15
CA THR A 69 23.14 28.05 -6.76
C THR A 69 24.17 27.50 -5.76
N GLY A 70 25.19 26.79 -6.25
CA GLY A 70 26.27 26.23 -5.43
C GLY A 70 27.22 25.34 -6.23
N GLU A 71 28.41 25.08 -5.68
CA GLU A 71 29.38 24.14 -6.27
C GLU A 71 28.92 22.69 -6.00
N VAL A 72 28.73 21.90 -7.06
CA VAL A 72 28.37 20.48 -6.94
C VAL A 72 29.64 19.66 -6.73
N VAL A 73 29.94 19.30 -5.48
CA VAL A 73 31.09 18.46 -5.13
C VAL A 73 30.70 16.97 -5.21
N LEU A 74 31.46 16.18 -5.98
CA LEU A 74 31.28 14.73 -6.05
C LEU A 74 31.79 14.07 -4.76
N GLY A 75 30.91 13.36 -4.04
CA GLY A 75 31.31 12.53 -2.91
C GLY A 75 32.03 11.25 -3.35
N PRO A 76 32.95 10.69 -2.54
CA PRO A 76 33.60 9.42 -2.84
C PRO A 76 32.58 8.27 -2.93
N VAL A 77 32.73 7.45 -3.98
CA VAL A 77 31.86 6.31 -4.29
C VAL A 77 31.84 5.34 -3.09
N GLY A 78 30.66 5.16 -2.51
CA GLY A 78 30.43 4.31 -1.32
C GLY A 78 29.67 4.99 -0.19
N ASN A 79 29.51 6.32 -0.22
CA ASN A 79 28.60 7.05 0.67
C ASN A 79 27.71 7.99 -0.17
N GLY A 80 26.40 7.83 0.00
CA GLY A 80 25.40 8.42 -0.91
C GLY A 80 25.17 9.90 -0.70
N PHE A 81 25.83 10.75 -1.51
CA PHE A 81 25.37 12.13 -1.78
C PHE A 81 25.91 12.66 -3.12
N PRO A 82 25.08 12.78 -4.17
CA PRO A 82 25.40 13.61 -5.33
C PRO A 82 24.89 15.06 -5.21
N PHE A 83 24.15 15.42 -4.14
CA PHE A 83 23.60 16.76 -3.95
C PHE A 83 23.80 17.26 -2.51
N GLY A 84 24.86 18.02 -2.26
CA GLY A 84 24.97 18.92 -1.12
C GLY A 84 25.02 20.35 -1.64
N ALA A 85 23.93 21.11 -1.54
CA ALA A 85 23.97 22.53 -1.80
C ALA A 85 24.34 23.25 -0.50
N SER A 86 25.47 23.96 -0.48
CA SER A 86 25.74 24.97 0.54
C SER A 86 24.88 26.20 0.23
N VAL A 87 23.83 26.45 1.01
CA VAL A 87 23.05 27.68 0.90
C VAL A 87 23.75 28.77 1.71
N GLU A 88 24.71 29.46 1.10
CA GLU A 88 25.12 30.79 1.58
C GLU A 88 24.16 31.82 0.98
N GLY A 89 23.07 32.10 1.69
CA GLY A 89 22.12 33.16 1.35
C GLY A 89 21.91 34.08 2.54
N ASP A 90 22.23 35.36 2.40
CA ASP A 90 22.11 36.39 3.42
C ASP A 90 20.71 36.42 4.07
N ALA A 91 20.68 36.10 5.36
CA ALA A 91 19.49 36.02 6.20
C ALA A 91 18.99 37.40 6.64
N SER A 92 18.54 38.24 5.71
CA SER A 92 18.03 39.58 6.06
C SER A 92 16.74 40.03 5.35
N SER A 93 15.84 39.12 4.98
CA SER A 93 14.46 39.52 4.65
C SER A 93 13.41 38.61 5.30
N THR A 94 12.90 39.09 6.43
CA THR A 94 11.73 38.58 7.14
C THR A 94 10.46 38.82 6.31
N THR A 95 9.81 37.75 5.82
CA THR A 95 8.34 37.54 5.68
C THR A 95 7.96 36.32 4.82
N ALA A 96 8.91 35.60 4.20
CA ALA A 96 8.64 34.27 3.67
C ALA A 96 8.77 33.22 4.79
N THR A 97 7.72 32.44 5.05
CA THR A 97 7.80 31.22 5.87
C THR A 97 8.97 30.36 5.38
N ASP A 98 9.99 30.22 6.22
CA ASP A 98 11.18 29.39 6.03
C ASP A 98 10.80 27.92 5.76
N ILE A 99 10.51 27.59 4.50
CA ILE A 99 10.50 26.20 4.05
C ILE A 99 11.96 25.83 3.86
N ARG A 100 12.63 25.45 4.96
CA ARG A 100 13.95 24.83 4.90
C ARG A 100 13.81 23.48 4.19
N LEU A 101 14.09 23.45 2.89
CA LEU A 101 14.13 22.23 2.10
C LEU A 101 15.24 21.31 2.66
N GLN A 102 14.82 20.22 3.30
CA GLN A 102 15.72 19.16 3.72
C GLN A 102 15.75 18.08 2.65
N LEU A 103 16.95 17.66 2.24
CA LEU A 103 17.16 16.53 1.35
C LEU A 103 17.21 15.26 2.19
N ALA A 104 16.31 14.32 1.91
CA ALA A 104 16.42 12.98 2.49
C ALA A 104 17.56 12.23 1.80
N THR A 105 18.26 11.41 2.56
CA THR A 105 19.21 10.45 1.99
C THR A 105 18.48 9.17 1.66
N PHE A 106 18.84 8.52 0.56
CA PHE A 106 18.34 7.19 0.26
C PHE A 106 19.44 6.31 -0.31
N GLU A 107 19.26 5.01 -0.13
CA GLU A 107 20.11 3.97 -0.71
C GLU A 107 19.24 2.90 -1.36
N SER A 108 19.69 2.42 -2.52
CA SER A 108 19.13 1.20 -3.14
C SER A 108 19.66 0.00 -2.38
N VAL A 109 18.75 -0.85 -1.91
CA VAL A 109 19.12 -2.04 -1.14
C VAL A 109 19.22 -3.22 -2.11
N PRO A 110 20.39 -3.87 -2.21
CA PRO A 110 20.56 -5.00 -3.12
C PRO A 110 19.61 -6.15 -2.78
N VAL A 111 18.70 -6.45 -3.71
CA VAL A 111 17.78 -7.61 -3.61
C VAL A 111 18.36 -8.87 -4.28
N GLY A 112 19.47 -8.74 -5.01
CA GLY A 112 20.09 -9.83 -5.76
C GLY A 112 19.44 -10.06 -7.13
N ASP A 113 20.20 -10.68 -8.04
CA ASP A 113 19.80 -10.79 -9.44
C ASP A 113 18.52 -11.61 -9.63
N GLY A 114 17.57 -10.99 -10.34
CA GLY A 114 16.27 -11.59 -10.69
C GLY A 114 15.24 -11.62 -9.56
N TYR A 115 15.60 -11.19 -8.34
CA TYR A 115 14.64 -11.09 -7.25
C TYR A 115 13.79 -9.83 -7.36
N VAL A 116 12.52 -9.98 -7.00
CA VAL A 116 11.51 -8.92 -6.89
C VAL A 116 10.99 -8.97 -5.46
N VAL A 117 11.02 -7.85 -4.74
CA VAL A 117 10.35 -7.77 -3.44
C VAL A 117 8.84 -7.83 -3.67
N LYS A 118 8.14 -8.74 -2.99
CA LYS A 118 6.68 -8.96 -3.04
C LYS A 118 5.96 -8.30 -1.87
N ASP A 119 6.51 -8.42 -0.67
CA ASP A 119 5.91 -7.85 0.53
C ASP A 119 6.99 -7.39 1.51
N LEU A 120 6.62 -6.46 2.39
CA LEU A 120 7.48 -5.84 3.38
C LEU A 120 6.69 -5.64 4.66
N ILE A 121 7.24 -6.07 5.78
CA ILE A 121 6.67 -5.84 7.11
C ILE A 121 7.72 -5.34 8.08
N ARG A 122 7.25 -4.65 9.11
CA ARG A 122 8.08 -4.35 10.27
C ARG A 122 8.12 -5.59 11.15
N GLY A 123 9.32 -6.13 11.35
CA GLY A 123 9.53 -7.23 12.26
C GLY A 123 9.47 -6.78 13.73
N ARG A 124 9.17 -7.72 14.63
CA ARG A 124 9.06 -7.47 16.08
C ARG A 124 10.39 -7.12 16.73
N THR A 125 11.49 -7.64 16.18
CA THR A 125 12.85 -7.28 16.60
C THR A 125 13.24 -5.86 16.15
N GLY A 126 12.38 -5.22 15.36
CA GLY A 126 12.59 -3.92 14.73
C GLY A 126 13.44 -3.96 13.47
N LYS A 127 13.82 -5.16 13.03
CA LYS A 127 14.31 -5.41 11.67
C LYS A 127 13.14 -5.27 10.68
N VAL A 128 13.44 -5.01 9.43
CA VAL A 128 12.46 -5.11 8.35
C VAL A 128 12.53 -6.51 7.76
N VAL A 129 11.38 -7.13 7.54
CA VAL A 129 11.28 -8.45 6.92
C VAL A 129 10.69 -8.27 5.53
N ALA A 130 11.41 -8.73 4.51
CA ALA A 130 10.95 -8.69 3.13
C ALA A 130 10.72 -10.11 2.61
N LEU A 131 9.60 -10.29 1.91
CA LEU A 131 9.37 -11.44 1.06
C LEU A 131 9.84 -11.09 -0.35
N LEU A 132 10.76 -11.87 -0.90
CA LEU A 132 11.24 -11.74 -2.26
C LEU A 132 10.87 -12.99 -3.05
N TYR A 133 10.72 -12.84 -4.36
CA TYR A 133 10.56 -13.98 -5.26
C TYR A 133 11.36 -13.78 -6.54
N ARG A 134 11.78 -14.90 -7.13
CA ARG A 134 12.48 -14.96 -8.40
C ARG A 134 11.84 -16.05 -9.27
N PRO A 135 11.26 -15.71 -10.42
CA PRO A 135 10.79 -16.72 -11.37
C PRO A 135 11.96 -17.58 -11.88
N GLU A 136 11.80 -18.90 -11.89
CA GLU A 136 12.84 -19.84 -12.32
C GLU A 136 12.22 -21.02 -13.09
N GLY A 137 12.22 -20.92 -14.42
CA GLY A 137 11.62 -21.94 -15.29
C GLY A 137 10.12 -22.08 -15.04
N ASP A 138 9.70 -23.26 -14.62
CA ASP A 138 8.31 -23.62 -14.27
C ASP A 138 7.98 -23.43 -12.78
N GLY A 139 8.84 -22.74 -12.03
CA GLY A 139 8.69 -22.52 -10.60
C GLY A 139 9.07 -21.10 -10.18
N VAL A 140 9.02 -20.88 -8.88
CA VAL A 140 9.39 -19.62 -8.24
C VAL A 140 10.23 -19.94 -7.01
N THR A 141 11.39 -19.31 -6.89
CA THR A 141 12.17 -19.32 -5.65
C THR A 141 11.76 -18.14 -4.81
N TYR A 142 11.44 -18.39 -3.55
CA TYR A 142 11.14 -17.38 -2.56
C TYR A 142 12.28 -17.26 -1.56
N ASP A 143 12.57 -16.02 -1.17
CA ASP A 143 13.43 -15.72 -0.04
C ASP A 143 12.63 -14.87 0.96
N ILE A 144 12.76 -15.18 2.24
CA ILE A 144 12.47 -14.21 3.29
C ILE A 144 13.81 -13.68 3.77
N ARG A 145 13.97 -12.36 3.75
CA ARG A 145 15.18 -11.70 4.22
C ARG A 145 14.85 -10.72 5.32
N THR A 146 15.72 -10.63 6.32
CA THR A 146 15.64 -9.59 7.34
C THR A 146 16.73 -8.56 7.10
N TYR A 147 16.37 -7.30 7.24
CA TYR A 147 17.25 -6.17 7.09
C TYR A 147 17.31 -5.43 8.43
N ALA A 148 18.50 -5.41 9.02
CA ALA A 148 18.87 -4.51 10.10
C ALA A 148 19.58 -3.28 9.52
N TRP A 149 20.06 -2.38 10.39
CA TRP A 149 20.65 -1.12 9.94
C TRP A 149 21.84 -1.28 8.99
N ASN A 150 22.66 -2.30 9.17
CA ASN A 150 23.89 -2.54 8.42
C ASN A 150 24.07 -4.01 8.02
N GLU A 151 23.02 -4.80 8.14
CA GLU A 151 23.10 -6.25 7.97
C GLU A 151 21.85 -6.75 7.25
N MET A 152 22.06 -7.62 6.27
CA MET A 152 21.01 -8.40 5.63
C MET A 152 21.26 -9.87 5.91
N THR A 153 20.23 -10.59 6.33
CA THR A 153 20.29 -12.03 6.55
C THR A 153 19.17 -12.73 5.80
N ILE A 154 19.48 -13.84 5.15
CA ILE A 154 18.45 -14.75 4.61
C ILE A 154 17.84 -15.50 5.79
N PHE A 155 16.55 -15.30 6.03
CA PHE A 155 15.79 -15.97 7.07
C PHE A 155 15.38 -17.38 6.63
N ALA A 156 14.84 -17.50 5.42
CA ALA A 156 14.45 -18.77 4.81
C ALA A 156 14.49 -18.63 3.29
N SER A 157 14.75 -19.73 2.58
CA SER A 157 14.69 -19.79 1.13
C SER A 157 14.10 -21.13 0.71
N TRP A 158 13.18 -21.12 -0.24
CA TRP A 158 12.56 -22.34 -0.76
C TRP A 158 12.14 -22.16 -2.21
N ARG A 159 12.07 -23.28 -2.93
CA ARG A 159 11.48 -23.34 -4.28
C ARG A 159 10.05 -23.82 -4.16
N ALA A 160 9.15 -23.18 -4.90
CA ALA A 160 7.79 -23.63 -5.06
C ALA A 160 7.44 -23.80 -6.54
N ASP A 161 6.72 -24.86 -6.87
CA ASP A 161 6.27 -25.11 -8.23
C ASP A 161 5.24 -24.05 -8.67
N ALA A 162 5.15 -23.74 -9.97
CA ALA A 162 4.25 -22.69 -10.48
C ALA A 162 2.75 -23.01 -10.38
N GLY A 163 2.36 -24.10 -9.69
CA GLY A 163 0.97 -24.39 -9.38
C GLY A 163 0.31 -23.17 -8.72
N ALA A 164 -0.90 -22.81 -9.15
CA ALA A 164 -1.58 -21.57 -8.78
C ALA A 164 -2.01 -21.45 -7.30
N GLY A 165 -1.44 -22.25 -6.39
CA GLY A 165 -1.65 -22.22 -4.94
C GLY A 165 -0.39 -22.02 -4.12
N SER A 166 0.77 -21.82 -4.74
CA SER A 166 2.06 -21.63 -4.06
C SER A 166 2.47 -20.16 -3.92
N ARG A 167 1.76 -19.24 -4.56
CA ARG A 167 2.11 -17.82 -4.56
C ARG A 167 1.77 -17.19 -3.22
N VAL A 168 2.79 -16.67 -2.55
CA VAL A 168 2.61 -15.97 -1.27
C VAL A 168 2.07 -14.57 -1.53
N ALA A 169 0.93 -14.26 -0.92
CA ALA A 169 0.21 -13.00 -0.99
C ALA A 169 0.72 -11.99 0.06
N GLY A 170 1.08 -12.46 1.26
CA GLY A 170 1.60 -11.60 2.32
C GLY A 170 2.25 -12.38 3.47
N ILE A 171 2.96 -11.65 4.33
CA ILE A 171 3.69 -12.21 5.48
C ILE A 171 3.40 -11.47 6.79
N ALA A 172 3.57 -12.14 7.93
CA ALA A 172 3.51 -11.54 9.27
C ALA A 172 4.48 -12.26 10.23
N GLU A 173 5.04 -11.56 11.23
CA GLU A 173 5.96 -12.16 12.22
C GLU A 173 5.28 -12.31 13.59
N ASP A 174 5.36 -13.50 14.17
CA ASP A 174 4.88 -13.79 15.53
C ASP A 174 5.94 -13.50 16.62
N SER A 175 5.56 -13.59 17.89
CA SER A 175 6.48 -13.33 19.01
C SER A 175 7.69 -14.26 19.09
N SER A 176 7.61 -15.44 18.47
CA SER A 176 8.71 -16.41 18.42
C SER A 176 9.74 -16.12 17.32
N GLY A 177 9.47 -15.12 16.48
CA GLY A 177 10.26 -14.81 15.29
C GLY A 177 9.97 -15.73 14.11
N SER A 178 8.89 -16.53 14.17
CA SER A 178 8.45 -17.31 13.02
C SER A 178 7.65 -16.42 12.08
N ILE A 179 7.80 -16.66 10.78
CA ILE A 179 7.09 -15.92 9.75
C ILE A 179 5.88 -16.74 9.31
N TRP A 180 4.71 -16.13 9.44
CA TRP A 180 3.46 -16.62 8.90
C TRP A 180 3.27 -16.08 7.50
N MET A 181 2.70 -16.92 6.65
CA MET A 181 2.51 -16.65 5.23
C MET A 181 1.08 -16.96 4.84
N LEU A 182 0.52 -16.11 3.99
CA LEU A 182 -0.76 -16.32 3.36
C LEU A 182 -0.53 -16.51 1.87
N ASN A 183 -1.03 -17.58 1.26
CA ASN A 183 -0.98 -17.75 -0.20
C ASN A 183 -2.19 -17.13 -0.89
N GLU A 184 -2.11 -16.94 -2.21
CA GLU A 184 -3.18 -16.35 -3.05
C GLU A 184 -4.48 -17.17 -3.07
N ARG A 185 -4.51 -18.39 -2.50
CA ARG A 185 -5.70 -19.22 -2.33
C ARG A 185 -6.23 -19.21 -0.88
N GLY A 186 -5.72 -18.35 -0.02
CA GLY A 186 -6.12 -18.29 1.38
C GLY A 186 -5.57 -19.42 2.26
N GLY A 187 -4.62 -20.22 1.76
CA GLY A 187 -3.88 -21.17 2.58
C GLY A 187 -2.86 -20.46 3.47
N VAL A 188 -2.72 -20.93 4.71
CA VAL A 188 -1.82 -20.35 5.71
C VAL A 188 -0.64 -21.28 5.93
N GLY A 189 0.57 -20.72 5.96
CA GLY A 189 1.79 -21.45 6.25
C GLY A 189 2.62 -20.75 7.30
N ARG A 190 3.55 -21.48 7.91
CA ARG A 190 4.50 -20.97 8.88
C ARG A 190 5.90 -21.42 8.50
N VAL A 191 6.89 -20.54 8.68
CA VAL A 191 8.30 -20.84 8.44
C VAL A 191 9.14 -20.32 9.59
N LYS A 192 10.06 -21.17 10.04
CA LYS A 192 11.08 -20.84 11.05
C LYS A 192 12.40 -20.55 10.34
N GLN A 193 13.33 -19.93 11.08
CA GLN A 193 14.62 -19.58 10.53
C GLN A 193 15.36 -20.83 10.00
N GLY A 194 15.80 -20.77 8.74
CA GLY A 194 16.52 -21.83 8.06
C GLY A 194 15.66 -23.02 7.60
N GLU A 195 14.35 -22.99 7.85
CA GLU A 195 13.43 -24.08 7.48
C GLU A 195 12.63 -23.76 6.22
N SER A 196 12.05 -24.79 5.61
CA SER A 196 11.05 -24.62 4.54
C SER A 196 9.66 -24.36 5.13
N PRO A 197 8.77 -23.66 4.41
CA PRO A 197 7.38 -23.46 4.83
C PRO A 197 6.65 -24.76 5.15
N THR A 198 5.96 -24.79 6.30
CA THR A 198 4.94 -25.80 6.61
C THR A 198 3.57 -25.18 6.36
N TRP A 199 2.88 -25.61 5.29
CA TRP A 199 1.52 -25.18 4.99
C TRP A 199 0.52 -25.93 5.86
N LEU A 200 -0.28 -25.19 6.60
CA LEU A 200 -1.37 -25.72 7.41
C LEU A 200 -2.44 -26.19 6.43
N GLY A 201 -2.87 -27.45 6.52
CA GLY A 201 -3.95 -28.01 5.68
C GLY A 201 -5.33 -27.35 5.91
N VAL A 202 -5.36 -26.23 6.65
CA VAL A 202 -6.55 -25.44 6.94
C VAL A 202 -6.75 -24.43 5.83
N GLN A 203 -7.86 -24.58 5.11
CA GLN A 203 -8.37 -23.55 4.23
C GLN A 203 -9.18 -22.58 5.06
N THR A 204 -8.93 -21.29 4.85
CA THR A 204 -9.58 -20.23 5.62
C THR A 204 -10.99 -19.92 5.10
N GLY A 205 -11.34 -20.47 3.93
CA GLY A 205 -12.61 -20.19 3.24
C GLY A 205 -12.67 -18.81 2.59
N LEU A 206 -11.57 -18.06 2.66
CA LEU A 206 -11.42 -16.73 2.07
C LEU A 206 -11.32 -16.82 0.54
N THR A 207 -12.06 -15.96 -0.17
CA THR A 207 -12.18 -16.00 -1.65
C THR A 207 -12.01 -14.64 -2.32
N GLY A 208 -11.86 -13.57 -1.54
CA GLY A 208 -11.63 -12.22 -2.03
C GLY A 208 -10.24 -12.01 -2.65
N SER A 209 -10.11 -10.88 -3.35
CA SER A 209 -8.92 -10.54 -4.13
C SER A 209 -7.83 -9.81 -3.34
N LYS A 210 -8.14 -9.34 -2.13
CA LYS A 210 -7.23 -8.56 -1.28
C LYS A 210 -6.85 -9.34 -0.04
N LEU A 211 -5.99 -10.34 -0.23
CA LEU A 211 -5.49 -11.14 0.87
C LEU A 211 -4.51 -10.34 1.73
N ARG A 212 -4.74 -10.34 3.05
CA ARG A 212 -3.94 -9.67 4.08
C ARG A 212 -3.74 -10.61 5.26
N ILE A 213 -2.57 -10.54 5.89
CA ILE A 213 -2.23 -11.28 7.09
C ILE A 213 -1.58 -10.35 8.11
N ALA A 214 -1.95 -10.50 9.38
CA ALA A 214 -1.33 -9.79 10.49
C ALA A 214 -1.32 -10.68 11.73
N ILE A 215 -0.46 -10.35 12.69
CA ILE A 215 -0.39 -11.06 13.97
C ILE A 215 -0.51 -10.07 15.12
N ASP A 216 -1.42 -10.35 16.03
CA ASP A 216 -1.62 -9.54 17.23
C ASP A 216 -0.62 -9.91 18.34
N THR A 217 -0.62 -9.18 19.45
CA THR A 217 0.29 -9.50 20.57
C THR A 217 -0.04 -10.77 21.34
N ALA A 218 -1.20 -11.39 21.10
CA ALA A 218 -1.54 -12.71 21.62
C ALA A 218 -1.14 -13.85 20.65
N ASP A 219 -0.36 -13.52 19.61
CA ASP A 219 0.06 -14.41 18.53
C ASP A 219 -1.11 -15.09 17.80
N GLN A 220 -2.28 -14.46 17.79
CA GLN A 220 -3.36 -14.86 16.90
C GLN A 220 -3.06 -14.36 15.50
N VAL A 221 -3.35 -15.21 14.53
CA VAL A 221 -3.18 -14.90 13.11
C VAL A 221 -4.50 -14.39 12.58
N TRP A 222 -4.47 -13.14 12.14
CA TRP A 222 -5.60 -12.45 11.53
C TRP A 222 -5.40 -12.41 10.03
N ILE A 223 -6.46 -12.76 9.31
CA ILE A 223 -6.46 -12.83 7.86
C ILE A 223 -7.72 -12.18 7.33
N SER A 224 -7.58 -11.53 6.18
CA SER A 224 -8.68 -10.88 5.48
C SER A 224 -8.53 -11.07 3.98
N ASP A 225 -9.65 -11.11 3.26
CA ASP A 225 -9.68 -11.09 1.80
C ASP A 225 -10.31 -9.82 1.20
N GLY A 226 -10.52 -8.81 2.05
CA GLY A 226 -11.22 -7.57 1.72
C GLY A 226 -12.74 -7.64 1.90
N MET A 227 -13.28 -8.82 2.22
CA MET A 227 -14.72 -9.03 2.40
C MET A 227 -15.02 -9.67 3.75
N THR A 228 -14.15 -10.59 4.18
CA THR A 228 -14.29 -11.39 5.39
C THR A 228 -13.00 -11.35 6.17
N VAL A 229 -13.12 -11.43 7.50
CA VAL A 229 -11.99 -11.57 8.42
C VAL A 229 -12.08 -12.93 9.07
N ALA A 230 -10.95 -13.61 9.23
CA ALA A 230 -10.86 -14.77 10.11
C ALA A 230 -9.68 -14.61 11.06
N VAL A 231 -9.82 -15.20 12.24
CA VAL A 231 -8.78 -15.23 13.27
C VAL A 231 -8.53 -16.67 13.67
N GLY A 232 -7.28 -17.01 13.95
CA GLY A 232 -6.95 -18.37 14.32
C GLY A 232 -5.50 -18.60 14.69
N SER A 233 -5.17 -19.88 14.72
CA SER A 233 -3.82 -20.39 14.97
C SER A 233 -3.58 -21.61 14.09
N GLU A 234 -2.56 -22.42 14.40
CA GLU A 234 -2.17 -23.58 13.60
C GLU A 234 -3.30 -24.59 13.37
N SER A 235 -4.25 -24.69 14.30
CA SER A 235 -5.30 -25.73 14.26
C SER A 235 -6.53 -25.36 13.42
N SER A 236 -6.91 -24.07 13.38
CA SER A 236 -8.16 -23.64 12.79
C SER A 236 -8.24 -22.12 12.68
N PHE A 237 -8.96 -21.66 11.66
CA PHE A 237 -9.36 -20.26 11.48
C PHE A 237 -10.87 -20.15 11.60
N THR A 238 -11.34 -19.16 12.37
CA THR A 238 -12.76 -18.90 12.59
C THR A 238 -13.12 -17.56 11.96
N PRO A 239 -14.11 -17.52 11.05
CA PRO A 239 -14.63 -16.25 10.52
C PRO A 239 -15.14 -15.36 11.65
N VAL A 240 -14.78 -14.09 11.59
CA VAL A 240 -15.21 -13.05 12.52
C VAL A 240 -16.38 -12.31 11.90
N ASP A 241 -17.55 -12.38 12.54
CA ASP A 241 -18.69 -11.56 12.15
C ASP A 241 -18.52 -10.15 12.75
N LEU A 242 -17.89 -9.27 11.96
CA LEU A 242 -17.68 -7.86 12.33
C LEU A 242 -19.00 -7.15 12.66
N TYR A 243 -20.10 -7.50 11.97
CA TYR A 243 -21.41 -6.90 12.20
C TYR A 243 -22.02 -7.35 13.53
N ALA A 244 -21.95 -8.66 13.83
CA ALA A 244 -22.40 -9.20 15.11
C ALA A 244 -21.58 -8.66 16.29
N GLY A 245 -20.31 -8.32 16.05
CA GLY A 245 -19.42 -7.69 17.04
C GLY A 245 -19.88 -6.31 17.51
N LEU A 246 -20.62 -5.57 16.68
CA LEU A 246 -21.17 -4.24 17.03
C LEU A 246 -22.38 -4.35 17.97
N SER A 247 -22.41 -3.49 18.98
CA SER A 247 -23.59 -3.18 19.79
C SER A 247 -24.67 -2.45 18.97
N GLU A 248 -25.90 -2.44 19.48
CA GLU A 248 -27.03 -1.74 18.84
C GLU A 248 -26.74 -0.24 18.66
N GLY A 249 -26.18 0.41 19.68
CA GLY A 249 -25.80 1.83 19.61
C GLY A 249 -24.70 2.11 18.58
N GLU A 250 -23.72 1.21 18.41
CA GLU A 250 -22.68 1.36 17.37
C GLU A 250 -23.26 1.18 15.96
N ARG A 251 -24.18 0.22 15.76
CA ARG A 251 -24.88 0.03 14.48
C ARG A 251 -25.75 1.23 14.12
N GLU A 252 -26.47 1.79 15.09
CA GLU A 252 -27.28 3.00 14.90
C GLU A 252 -26.38 4.19 14.54
N LYS A 253 -25.26 4.38 15.26
CA LYS A 253 -24.31 5.46 15.00
C LYS A 253 -23.75 5.37 13.57
N LEU A 254 -23.28 4.19 13.16
CA LEU A 254 -22.77 3.97 11.81
C LEU A 254 -23.85 4.15 10.74
N THR A 255 -25.06 3.68 11.00
CA THR A 255 -26.22 3.87 10.11
C THR A 255 -26.52 5.35 9.88
N ASN A 256 -26.57 6.14 10.95
CA ASN A 256 -26.80 7.58 10.87
C ASN A 256 -25.67 8.28 10.10
N GLN A 257 -24.43 7.84 10.24
CA GLN A 257 -23.30 8.39 9.46
C GLN A 257 -23.39 8.03 7.96
N LEU A 258 -23.69 6.79 7.62
CA LEU A 258 -23.87 6.35 6.24
C LEU A 258 -25.06 7.06 5.56
N ALA A 259 -26.05 7.49 6.33
CA ALA A 259 -27.16 8.28 5.82
C ALA A 259 -26.70 9.66 5.30
N LEU A 260 -25.71 10.28 5.97
CA LEU A 260 -25.16 11.61 5.65
C LEU A 260 -24.22 11.62 4.44
N LEU A 261 -23.71 10.46 4.01
CA LEU A 261 -22.84 10.37 2.85
C LEU A 261 -23.59 10.74 1.55
N PRO A 262 -22.98 11.50 0.62
CA PRO A 262 -23.47 11.62 -0.75
C PRO A 262 -23.68 10.24 -1.40
N PRO A 263 -24.73 10.04 -2.22
CA PRO A 263 -24.98 8.75 -2.88
C PRO A 263 -23.79 8.22 -3.69
N SER A 264 -22.96 9.10 -4.25
CA SER A 264 -21.78 8.76 -5.04
C SER A 264 -20.64 8.10 -4.25
N ILE A 265 -20.64 8.24 -2.93
CA ILE A 265 -19.62 7.67 -2.05
C ILE A 265 -20.18 6.65 -1.06
N LYS A 266 -21.48 6.32 -1.14
CA LYS A 266 -22.05 5.25 -0.32
C LYS A 266 -21.53 3.90 -0.79
N PRO A 267 -21.24 2.98 0.13
CA PRO A 267 -20.85 1.63 -0.27
C PRO A 267 -22.06 0.96 -0.94
N MET A 268 -21.79 0.08 -1.91
CA MET A 268 -22.88 -0.71 -2.51
C MET A 268 -23.46 -1.64 -1.44
N PRO A 269 -24.78 -1.61 -1.18
CA PRO A 269 -25.38 -2.43 -0.13
C PRO A 269 -25.11 -3.93 -0.36
N GLN A 270 -24.64 -4.62 0.67
CA GLN A 270 -24.55 -6.08 0.70
C GLN A 270 -25.84 -6.67 1.28
N GLY A 271 -26.96 -6.46 0.60
CA GLY A 271 -28.29 -6.88 1.05
C GLY A 271 -29.31 -5.75 1.03
N ALA A 272 -30.50 -6.03 1.56
CA ALA A 272 -31.59 -5.06 1.60
C ALA A 272 -31.47 -4.14 2.83
N GLY A 273 -31.77 -2.85 2.64
CA GLY A 273 -31.91 -1.88 3.73
C GLY A 273 -30.59 -1.39 4.34
N LEU A 274 -30.71 -0.80 5.53
CA LEU A 274 -29.60 -0.14 6.24
C LEU A 274 -28.55 -1.14 6.73
N ASP A 275 -28.96 -2.35 7.13
CA ASP A 275 -28.05 -3.43 7.53
C ASP A 275 -27.11 -3.85 6.38
N GLY A 276 -27.62 -3.86 5.14
CA GLY A 276 -26.81 -4.13 3.96
C GLY A 276 -25.75 -3.04 3.70
N LEU A 277 -26.08 -1.77 3.99
CA LEU A 277 -25.13 -0.65 3.91
C LEU A 277 -24.07 -0.75 5.02
N VAL A 278 -24.47 -1.06 6.25
CA VAL A 278 -23.53 -1.24 7.37
C VAL A 278 -22.56 -2.36 7.05
N ARG A 279 -23.03 -3.55 6.64
CA ARG A 279 -22.15 -4.66 6.27
C ARG A 279 -21.16 -4.29 5.16
N ALA A 280 -21.62 -3.56 4.15
CA ALA A 280 -20.75 -3.08 3.08
C ALA A 280 -19.70 -2.07 3.60
N ALA A 281 -20.05 -1.25 4.58
CA ALA A 281 -19.14 -0.31 5.22
C ALA A 281 -18.09 -0.98 6.13
N LEU A 282 -18.34 -2.22 6.55
CA LEU A 282 -17.42 -3.01 7.35
C LEU A 282 -16.43 -3.83 6.51
N GLN A 283 -16.37 -3.62 5.20
CA GLN A 283 -15.38 -4.28 4.34
C GLN A 283 -13.97 -3.98 4.86
N PRO A 284 -13.21 -5.01 5.28
CA PRO A 284 -11.84 -4.87 5.74
C PRO A 284 -10.96 -4.28 4.63
N GLU A 285 -10.10 -3.32 4.95
CA GLU A 285 -9.11 -2.82 4.00
C GLU A 285 -7.70 -3.27 4.39
N ASP A 286 -7.24 -2.89 5.59
CA ASP A 286 -5.92 -3.23 6.09
C ASP A 286 -5.90 -3.47 7.60
N PHE A 287 -4.96 -4.31 8.02
CA PHE A 287 -4.63 -4.52 9.42
C PHE A 287 -3.43 -3.67 9.81
N PHE A 288 -3.45 -3.20 11.05
CA PHE A 288 -2.31 -2.51 11.64
C PHE A 288 -2.21 -2.80 13.13
N GLN A 289 -0.99 -2.74 13.64
CA GLN A 289 -0.73 -2.94 15.05
C GLN A 289 -0.79 -1.61 15.80
N LEU A 290 -1.62 -1.55 16.85
CA LEU A 290 -1.67 -0.46 17.80
C LEU A 290 -0.45 -0.49 18.72
N ALA A 291 -0.13 0.63 19.36
CA ALA A 291 0.97 0.72 20.32
C ALA A 291 0.81 -0.12 21.57
N ASP A 292 -0.43 -0.34 21.98
CA ASP A 292 -0.75 -1.26 23.08
C ASP A 292 -0.64 -2.73 22.65
N GLY A 293 -0.20 -2.98 21.41
CA GLY A 293 0.01 -4.31 20.85
C GLY A 293 -1.24 -4.94 20.27
N ARG A 294 -2.42 -4.34 20.43
CA ARG A 294 -3.66 -4.85 19.85
C ARG A 294 -3.63 -4.68 18.34
N LEU A 295 -4.39 -5.53 17.65
CA LEU A 295 -4.63 -5.35 16.23
C LEU A 295 -5.84 -4.44 16.05
N ALA A 296 -5.78 -3.61 15.03
CA ALA A 296 -6.93 -2.88 14.55
C ALA A 296 -7.07 -3.07 13.04
N LEU A 297 -8.31 -2.92 12.59
CA LEU A 297 -8.73 -3.08 11.21
C LEU A 297 -9.31 -1.78 10.72
N THR A 298 -8.79 -1.31 9.59
CA THR A 298 -9.45 -0.27 8.81
C THR A 298 -10.59 -0.91 8.03
N THR A 299 -11.74 -0.23 8.04
CA THR A 299 -12.76 -0.42 7.02
C THR A 299 -12.84 0.87 6.21
N GLY A 300 -13.52 0.84 5.07
CA GLY A 300 -13.71 2.06 4.28
C GLY A 300 -14.42 3.21 5.03
N TYR A 301 -14.96 2.97 6.23
CA TYR A 301 -15.78 3.92 6.98
C TYR A 301 -15.47 3.97 8.48
N GLY A 302 -14.46 3.27 8.97
CA GLY A 302 -14.15 3.26 10.39
C GLY A 302 -12.92 2.46 10.78
N VAL A 303 -12.62 2.47 12.07
CA VAL A 303 -11.53 1.72 12.67
C VAL A 303 -12.07 0.84 13.79
N MET A 304 -11.85 -0.46 13.65
CA MET A 304 -12.15 -1.44 14.69
C MET A 304 -10.89 -1.85 15.42
N ARG A 305 -10.98 -2.00 16.75
CA ARG A 305 -9.95 -2.62 17.58
C ARG A 305 -10.36 -4.02 17.95
N PHE A 306 -9.46 -4.96 17.72
CA PHE A 306 -9.62 -6.30 18.23
C PHE A 306 -9.05 -6.40 19.64
N PRO A 307 -9.76 -7.05 20.56
CA PRO A 307 -9.23 -7.31 21.88
C PRO A 307 -8.18 -8.41 21.85
N LEU A 308 -7.30 -8.41 22.86
CA LEU A 308 -6.25 -9.43 23.03
C LEU A 308 -6.80 -10.83 23.38
N SER A 309 -8.06 -10.92 23.81
CA SER A 309 -8.71 -12.18 24.15
C SER A 309 -9.96 -12.36 23.29
N GLN A 310 -10.15 -13.56 22.73
CA GLN A 310 -11.34 -13.93 21.95
C GLN A 310 -12.69 -13.77 22.69
N THR A 311 -12.66 -13.55 24.01
CA THR A 311 -13.85 -13.35 24.85
C THR A 311 -14.36 -11.91 24.91
N ASN A 312 -13.57 -10.94 24.43
CA ASN A 312 -13.96 -9.54 24.49
C ASN A 312 -14.59 -9.12 23.14
N ARG A 313 -15.55 -8.19 23.20
CA ARG A 313 -16.17 -7.63 22.00
C ARG A 313 -15.14 -6.85 21.18
N ILE A 314 -15.34 -6.84 19.86
CA ILE A 314 -14.65 -5.90 18.96
C ILE A 314 -15.00 -4.50 19.46
N GLU A 315 -13.99 -3.71 19.78
CA GLU A 315 -14.18 -2.36 20.30
C GLU A 315 -14.12 -1.38 19.13
N TRP A 316 -15.17 -0.62 18.93
CA TRP A 316 -15.16 0.49 17.99
C TRP A 316 -14.34 1.65 18.59
N ILE A 317 -13.13 1.93 18.07
CA ILE A 317 -12.19 2.89 18.70
C ILE A 317 -12.75 4.30 18.66
N ASP A 318 -13.30 4.68 17.51
CA ASP A 318 -14.03 5.92 17.35
C ASP A 318 -14.84 5.85 16.07
N THR A 319 -16.01 6.47 16.06
CA THR A 319 -16.56 6.89 14.78
C THR A 319 -15.82 8.16 14.42
N LEU A 320 -15.05 8.12 13.36
CA LEU A 320 -14.57 9.34 12.73
C LEU A 320 -15.80 10.25 12.58
N ASP A 321 -15.86 11.33 13.37
CA ASP A 321 -17.07 12.17 13.52
C ASP A 321 -17.45 12.90 12.22
N SER A 322 -16.68 12.67 11.16
CA SER A 322 -17.10 12.89 9.79
C SER A 322 -16.08 12.21 8.89
N LEU A 323 -16.52 11.22 8.11
CA LEU A 323 -16.00 11.01 6.76
C LEU A 323 -14.49 10.76 6.67
N ALA A 324 -13.81 10.08 7.60
CA ALA A 324 -12.36 9.87 7.48
C ALA A 324 -11.97 8.42 7.14
N LEU A 325 -10.89 8.26 6.38
CA LEU A 325 -10.23 7.00 6.08
C LEU A 325 -9.00 6.84 6.97
N PRO A 326 -8.93 5.85 7.87
CA PRO A 326 -7.67 5.54 8.53
C PRO A 326 -6.57 5.20 7.50
N LEU A 327 -5.41 5.83 7.67
CA LEU A 327 -4.26 5.71 6.77
C LEU A 327 -3.16 4.84 7.38
N ALA A 328 -2.82 5.07 8.65
CA ALA A 328 -1.89 4.22 9.39
C ALA A 328 -1.92 4.55 10.89
N VAL A 329 -1.25 3.71 11.68
CA VAL A 329 -1.15 3.89 13.12
C VAL A 329 0.27 4.08 13.57
N ALA A 330 0.45 5.07 14.43
CA ALA A 330 1.69 5.37 15.10
C ALA A 330 2.01 4.35 16.19
N THR A 331 3.30 4.07 16.39
CA THR A 331 3.75 3.16 17.45
C THR A 331 3.45 3.64 18.87
N ASN A 332 2.92 4.85 19.04
CA ASN A 332 2.39 5.38 20.31
C ASN A 332 0.86 5.27 20.42
N GLY A 333 0.18 4.72 19.41
CA GLY A 333 -1.24 4.37 19.42
C GLY A 333 -2.09 5.39 18.71
N ASP A 334 -1.49 6.48 18.22
CA ASP A 334 -2.22 7.50 17.48
C ASP A 334 -2.66 6.92 16.14
N VAL A 335 -3.94 7.07 15.82
CA VAL A 335 -4.49 6.69 14.51
C VAL A 335 -4.50 7.90 13.62
N TRP A 336 -3.88 7.79 12.45
CA TRP A 336 -3.91 8.84 11.44
C TRP A 336 -4.98 8.49 10.43
N ALA A 337 -5.86 9.44 10.14
CA ALA A 337 -6.96 9.26 9.20
C ALA A 337 -7.12 10.48 8.28
N LEU A 338 -7.67 10.31 7.09
CA LEU A 338 -7.90 11.35 6.11
C LEU A 338 -9.40 11.61 5.96
N ARG A 339 -9.86 12.79 6.32
CA ARG A 339 -11.26 13.20 6.18
C ARG A 339 -11.60 13.53 4.73
N TYR A 340 -12.50 12.78 4.10
CA TYR A 340 -13.01 12.95 2.74
C TYR A 340 -13.62 14.32 2.45
N THR A 341 -14.27 14.98 3.42
CA THR A 341 -15.03 16.22 3.13
C THR A 341 -14.15 17.39 2.73
N ASP A 342 -12.99 17.48 3.35
CA ASP A 342 -12.09 18.63 3.24
C ASP A 342 -10.63 18.19 3.17
N GLU A 343 -10.40 16.89 2.94
CA GLU A 343 -9.10 16.26 2.85
C GLU A 343 -8.20 16.50 4.07
N MET A 344 -8.83 16.75 5.23
CA MET A 344 -8.11 17.04 6.47
C MET A 344 -7.51 15.76 7.02
N LEU A 345 -6.20 15.75 7.20
CA LEU A 345 -5.58 14.68 7.98
C LEU A 345 -5.92 14.87 9.45
N MET A 346 -6.38 13.83 10.10
CA MET A 346 -6.75 13.75 11.49
C MET A 346 -5.79 12.82 12.21
N ARG A 347 -5.35 13.21 13.40
CA ARG A 347 -4.71 12.34 14.38
C ARG A 347 -5.72 12.08 15.48
N LEU A 348 -6.02 10.81 15.72
CA LEU A 348 -6.89 10.35 16.79
C LEU A 348 -6.01 9.78 17.89
N ARG A 349 -6.21 10.26 19.12
CA ARG A 349 -5.53 9.80 20.32
C ARG A 349 -6.58 9.51 21.39
N GLY A 350 -6.96 8.25 21.54
CA GLY A 350 -8.08 7.90 22.41
C GLY A 350 -9.36 8.58 21.93
N SER A 351 -9.99 9.39 22.78
CA SER A 351 -11.18 10.21 22.44
C SER A 351 -10.84 11.61 21.90
N GLU A 352 -9.56 11.98 21.85
CA GLU A 352 -9.14 13.28 21.33
C GLU A 352 -8.87 13.18 19.83
N SER A 353 -9.37 14.14 19.05
CA SER A 353 -9.02 14.29 17.64
C SER A 353 -8.42 15.67 17.40
N SER A 354 -7.29 15.69 16.69
CA SER A 354 -6.66 16.92 16.19
C SER A 354 -6.62 16.87 14.68
N GLY A 355 -7.20 17.88 14.03
CA GLY A 355 -7.25 18.02 12.58
C GLY A 355 -6.16 18.95 12.06
N PHE A 356 -5.51 18.56 10.95
CA PHE A 356 -4.45 19.30 10.30
C PHE A 356 -4.91 19.75 8.92
N ARG A 357 -5.07 21.07 8.72
CA ARG A 357 -5.43 21.61 7.41
C ARG A 357 -4.30 21.37 6.40
N PRO A 358 -4.61 20.79 5.22
CA PRO A 358 -3.61 20.43 4.24
C PRO A 358 -3.17 21.67 3.45
N GLY A 359 -2.38 22.56 4.05
CA GLY A 359 -1.65 23.57 3.26
C GLY A 359 -0.63 22.89 2.33
N SER A 360 -0.07 21.77 2.80
CA SER A 360 0.93 20.95 2.12
C SER A 360 0.88 19.54 2.74
N SER A 361 -0.01 18.68 2.24
CA SER A 361 -0.06 17.28 2.67
C SER A 361 0.11 16.37 1.46
N PRO A 362 0.62 15.14 1.65
CA PRO A 362 0.89 14.22 0.55
C PRO A 362 -0.38 13.97 -0.26
N LYS A 363 -0.41 14.17 -1.58
CA LYS A 363 -1.65 14.06 -2.38
C LYS A 363 -1.89 12.65 -2.91
N ASP A 364 -0.88 12.06 -3.53
CA ASP A 364 -0.98 10.74 -4.17
C ASP A 364 -0.99 9.63 -3.12
N ALA A 365 -0.21 9.80 -2.03
CA ALA A 365 -0.18 8.85 -0.93
C ALA A 365 -1.58 8.57 -0.36
N ARG A 366 -2.48 9.57 -0.34
CA ARG A 366 -3.85 9.46 0.20
C ARG A 366 -4.68 8.36 -0.43
N THR A 367 -4.39 8.03 -1.68
CA THR A 367 -5.13 6.99 -2.42
C THR A 367 -4.59 5.58 -2.16
N ASN A 368 -3.47 5.46 -1.46
CA ASN A 368 -2.83 4.20 -1.16
C ASN A 368 -2.32 4.14 0.31
N PRO A 369 -3.08 3.51 1.22
CA PRO A 369 -2.68 3.32 2.62
C PRO A 369 -1.30 2.68 2.81
N ASP A 370 -0.86 1.83 1.87
CA ASP A 370 0.48 1.22 1.90
C ASP A 370 1.61 2.26 1.80
N LEU A 371 1.33 3.51 1.43
CA LEU A 371 2.30 4.61 1.37
C LEU A 371 2.38 5.43 2.66
N PHE A 372 1.81 4.92 3.76
CA PHE A 372 1.95 5.49 5.08
C PHE A 372 2.63 4.53 6.03
N THR A 373 3.43 5.07 6.94
CA THR A 373 4.01 4.30 8.04
C THR A 373 4.31 5.21 9.22
N SER A 374 4.78 4.64 10.31
CA SER A 374 5.05 5.40 11.52
C SER A 374 6.27 4.90 12.26
N ALA A 375 7.06 5.82 12.81
CA ALA A 375 8.21 5.48 13.64
C ALA A 375 8.18 6.34 14.91
N GLY A 376 8.01 5.72 16.06
CA GLY A 376 7.82 6.45 17.32
C GLY A 376 6.51 7.24 17.29
N SER A 377 6.59 8.53 17.61
CA SER A 377 5.50 9.49 17.54
C SER A 377 5.33 10.15 16.17
N ARG A 378 6.19 9.81 15.21
CA ARG A 378 6.20 10.43 13.89
C ARG A 378 5.43 9.58 12.89
N PHE A 379 4.71 10.27 12.03
CA PHE A 379 3.99 9.71 10.91
C PHE A 379 4.69 10.09 9.62
N PHE A 380 4.82 9.14 8.71
CA PHE A 380 5.49 9.31 7.44
C PHE A 380 4.53 8.96 6.31
N ALA A 381 4.65 9.70 5.22
CA ALA A 381 3.94 9.42 4.00
C ALA A 381 4.86 9.61 2.81
N PHE A 382 4.77 8.72 1.84
CA PHE A 382 5.58 8.76 0.65
C PHE A 382 4.73 9.17 -0.54
N ASP A 383 5.10 10.26 -1.20
CA ASP A 383 4.27 10.95 -2.16
C ASP A 383 5.04 11.29 -3.44
N TYR A 384 4.30 11.50 -4.53
CA TYR A 384 4.89 11.80 -5.83
C TYR A 384 4.35 13.10 -6.38
N ALA A 385 5.18 13.72 -7.20
CA ALA A 385 4.78 14.70 -8.18
C ALA A 385 5.38 14.28 -9.52
N ALA A 386 4.89 14.90 -10.60
CA ALA A 386 5.43 14.67 -11.95
C ALA A 386 6.96 14.84 -12.03
N THR A 387 7.53 15.65 -11.12
CA THR A 387 8.94 16.02 -11.13
C THR A 387 9.72 15.63 -9.88
N SER A 388 9.12 15.00 -8.87
CA SER A 388 9.81 14.74 -7.60
C SER A 388 9.12 13.67 -6.78
N THR A 389 9.88 13.05 -5.87
CA THR A 389 9.34 12.16 -4.85
C THR A 389 9.63 12.77 -3.48
N PHE A 390 8.60 12.81 -2.63
CA PHE A 390 8.64 13.45 -1.32
C PHE A 390 8.43 12.43 -0.22
N LEU A 391 9.25 12.52 0.82
CA LEU A 391 8.98 11.90 2.12
C LEU A 391 8.40 12.99 3.01
N TRP A 392 7.12 12.90 3.25
CA TRP A 392 6.44 13.75 4.22
C TRP A 392 6.61 13.14 5.60
N SER A 393 6.77 13.99 6.61
CA SER A 393 6.73 13.56 8.00
C SER A 393 6.03 14.56 8.90
N THR A 394 5.38 14.08 9.95
CA THR A 394 4.76 14.93 10.97
C THR A 394 4.83 14.27 12.35
N ASP A 395 4.96 15.07 13.40
CA ASP A 395 4.81 14.66 14.80
C ASP A 395 3.37 14.89 15.33
N GLY A 396 2.47 15.35 14.46
CA GLY A 396 1.13 15.82 14.79
C GLY A 396 1.06 17.25 15.29
N THR A 397 1.97 18.09 14.81
CA THR A 397 1.81 19.55 14.85
C THR A 397 1.77 20.13 13.44
N VAL A 398 2.81 19.88 12.64
CA VAL A 398 2.97 20.40 11.27
C VAL A 398 3.54 19.30 10.37
N TRP A 399 3.17 19.32 9.08
CA TRP A 399 3.84 18.50 8.07
C TRP A 399 5.15 19.16 7.65
N GLY A 400 6.25 18.45 7.85
CA GLY A 400 7.49 18.68 7.12
C GLY A 400 7.51 17.82 5.85
N ASN A 401 8.20 18.29 4.83
CA ASN A 401 8.55 17.46 3.68
C ASN A 401 10.06 17.45 3.48
N GLN A 402 10.53 16.33 2.95
CA GLN A 402 11.88 16.19 2.44
C GLN A 402 11.81 15.71 1.01
N ILE A 403 12.61 16.32 0.14
CA ILE A 403 12.77 15.82 -1.22
C ILE A 403 13.67 14.59 -1.10
N VAL A 404 13.14 13.44 -1.51
CA VAL A 404 13.89 12.18 -1.51
C VAL A 404 14.63 12.04 -2.82
N ALA A 405 13.99 12.38 -3.94
CA ALA A 405 14.64 12.44 -5.22
C ALA A 405 13.96 13.42 -6.17
N ALA A 406 14.76 14.10 -6.97
CA ALA A 406 14.29 14.82 -8.15
C ALA A 406 13.93 13.81 -9.27
N SER A 407 12.97 14.16 -10.12
CA SER A 407 12.55 13.36 -11.28
C SER A 407 13.76 12.90 -12.10
N GLY A 408 13.77 11.61 -12.40
CA GLY A 408 14.83 10.95 -13.16
C GLY A 408 16.03 10.47 -12.34
N THR A 409 16.11 10.75 -11.03
CA THR A 409 17.22 10.27 -10.17
C THR A 409 16.87 9.02 -9.35
N MET A 410 15.60 8.88 -8.94
CA MET A 410 15.06 7.54 -8.70
C MET A 410 14.83 6.86 -10.05
N PRO A 411 14.95 5.52 -10.15
CA PRO A 411 14.31 4.79 -11.24
C PRO A 411 12.90 5.35 -11.41
N ASN A 412 12.38 5.50 -12.63
CA ASN A 412 11.01 5.99 -12.90
C ASN A 412 9.95 5.02 -12.34
N ASP A 413 9.98 4.81 -11.05
CA ASP A 413 9.41 3.71 -10.31
C ASP A 413 8.89 4.28 -9.01
N THR A 414 7.59 4.11 -8.81
CA THR A 414 6.91 4.59 -7.63
C THR A 414 6.97 3.48 -6.58
N ALA A 415 7.30 3.82 -5.34
CA ALA A 415 6.99 2.97 -4.21
C ALA A 415 5.50 2.61 -4.19
N ARG A 416 5.26 1.36 -3.83
CA ARG A 416 3.93 0.78 -3.65
C ARG A 416 3.58 0.50 -2.20
N LYS A 417 4.61 0.30 -1.36
CA LYS A 417 4.49 0.03 0.08
C LYS A 417 5.68 0.59 0.82
N ILE A 418 5.45 1.22 1.97
CA ILE A 418 6.50 1.68 2.88
C ILE A 418 6.34 1.08 4.28
N VAL A 419 7.47 0.88 4.95
CA VAL A 419 7.54 0.34 6.30
C VAL A 419 8.67 1.04 7.05
N SER A 420 8.44 1.45 8.29
CA SER A 420 9.50 1.95 9.17
C SER A 420 10.23 0.82 9.90
N ASP A 421 11.54 1.00 10.09
CA ASP A 421 12.30 0.24 11.08
C ASP A 421 12.25 0.90 12.46
N ARG A 422 12.77 0.23 13.49
CA ARG A 422 12.82 0.77 14.86
C ARG A 422 13.75 1.97 15.04
N PHE A 423 14.62 2.24 14.07
CA PHE A 423 15.63 3.30 14.11
C PHE A 423 15.18 4.54 13.33
N GLY A 424 13.94 4.56 12.81
CA GLY A 424 13.40 5.67 12.03
C GLY A 424 13.76 5.62 10.55
N GLY A 425 14.44 4.57 10.08
CA GLY A 425 14.64 4.34 8.66
C GLY A 425 13.33 3.94 7.99
N ILE A 426 13.03 4.54 6.84
CA ILE A 426 11.84 4.23 6.05
C ILE A 426 12.25 3.37 4.87
N TRP A 427 11.63 2.21 4.75
CA TRP A 427 11.89 1.24 3.70
C TRP A 427 10.74 1.27 2.71
N ALA A 428 11.03 1.21 1.43
CA ALA A 428 10.05 1.33 0.36
C ALA A 428 10.23 0.21 -0.67
N ILE A 429 9.16 -0.52 -0.96
CA ILE A 429 9.11 -1.42 -2.11
C ILE A 429 8.70 -0.61 -3.33
N LEU A 430 9.45 -0.72 -4.42
CA LEU A 430 9.15 -0.05 -5.68
C LEU A 430 8.28 -0.93 -6.60
N ASN A 431 7.55 -0.33 -7.52
CA ASN A 431 6.64 -1.04 -8.43
C ASN A 431 7.37 -2.01 -9.36
N GLN A 432 8.63 -1.75 -9.73
CA GLN A 432 9.48 -2.69 -10.49
C GLN A 432 10.12 -3.77 -9.61
N GLY A 433 9.84 -3.79 -8.30
CA GLY A 433 10.33 -4.83 -7.39
C GLY A 433 11.59 -4.50 -6.61
N GLY A 434 12.15 -3.29 -6.79
CA GLY A 434 13.30 -2.83 -6.02
C GLY A 434 12.96 -2.59 -4.55
N LEU A 435 14.01 -2.56 -3.71
CA LEU A 435 13.93 -2.15 -2.32
C LEU A 435 14.79 -0.91 -2.14
N MET A 436 14.21 0.13 -1.54
CA MET A 436 14.90 1.36 -1.21
C MET A 436 14.81 1.61 0.29
N ARG A 437 15.87 2.16 0.85
CA ARG A 437 15.87 2.66 2.22
C ARG A 437 16.11 4.15 2.21
N ILE A 438 15.32 4.87 2.98
CA ILE A 438 15.30 6.32 3.08
C ILE A 438 15.58 6.68 4.53
N PHE A 439 16.51 7.60 4.73
CA PHE A 439 16.78 8.20 6.01
C PHE A 439 16.42 9.66 5.95
N GLU A 440 15.84 10.13 7.04
CA GLU A 440 15.59 11.54 7.23
C GLU A 440 16.93 12.28 7.21
N GLY A 441 17.05 13.29 6.34
CA GLY A 441 18.26 14.09 6.23
C GLY A 441 18.58 14.77 7.56
N ALA A 442 19.86 14.94 7.86
CA ALA A 442 20.28 15.83 8.94
C ALA A 442 19.71 17.23 8.67
N LYS A 443 19.20 17.90 9.72
CA LYS A 443 18.84 19.32 9.60
C LYS A 443 20.12 20.07 9.23
N ILE A 444 20.15 20.67 8.05
CA ILE A 444 21.18 21.64 7.70
C ILE A 444 20.83 22.89 8.52
N GLU A 445 21.60 23.13 9.58
CA GLU A 445 21.40 24.29 10.46
C GLU A 445 21.86 25.59 9.83
#